data_AF-A0ABD5Q8R5-F1
#
_entry.id   AF-A0ABD5Q8R5-F1
#
_cell.length_a   1.000
_cell.length_b   1.000
_cell.length_c   1.000
_cell.angle_alpha   90.00
_cell.angle_beta   90.00
_cell.angle_gamma   90.00
#
_symmetry.space_group_name_H-M   'P 1'
#
loop_
_entity.id
_entity.type
_entity.pdbx_description
1 polymer ?
#
loop_
_entity_poly.entity_id
_entity_poly.type
_entity_poly.pdbx_seq_one_letter_code
_entity_poly.pdbx_strand_id
1 'polypeptide(L)'
;MSRTGPEYVESEEELLTDLDLKQDTGEISSRTANSFKELYEFAREIGDDVTIGEAKNANFQCKVDAHLGDYHGDPSVFTASINREVQVWPARMPMDHDSDLDAVPWAAEDYHEYERNFQTLRGIPQGATAVNFKTFASKVDIEEFKSVVEEFVATCREKDRQTTE
;
A
#
# COMPACT_ATOMS: atom_id res chain seq x y z
N MET A 1 -0.53 -24.14 -3.16
CA MET A 1 -1.20 -24.72 -1.98
C MET A 1 -1.76 -23.53 -1.20
N SER A 2 -3.08 -23.42 -1.08
CA SER A 2 -3.72 -22.36 -0.29
C SER A 2 -3.49 -22.65 1.19
N ARG A 3 -2.97 -21.66 1.92
CA ARG A 3 -2.65 -21.77 3.35
C ARG A 3 -3.88 -21.39 4.19
N THR A 4 -4.96 -22.15 4.07
CA THR A 4 -6.18 -21.93 4.84
C THR A 4 -6.03 -22.40 6.29
N GLY A 5 -6.40 -21.58 7.27
CA GLY A 5 -6.41 -21.97 8.69
C GLY A 5 -6.91 -20.88 9.65
N PRO A 6 -7.03 -21.16 10.95
CA PRO A 6 -7.52 -20.21 11.95
C PRO A 6 -6.50 -19.11 12.29
N GLU A 7 -5.37 -18.99 11.58
CA GLU A 7 -4.35 -17.95 11.78
C GLU A 7 -4.30 -16.92 10.63
N TYR A 8 -5.19 -17.06 9.66
CA TYR A 8 -5.19 -16.31 8.41
C TYR A 8 -6.38 -15.33 8.37
N VAL A 9 -6.19 -14.21 7.70
CA VAL A 9 -7.26 -13.33 7.24
C VAL A 9 -7.25 -13.45 5.73
N GLU A 10 -8.27 -14.08 5.17
CA GLU A 10 -8.38 -14.42 3.75
C GLU A 10 -9.55 -13.69 3.07
N SER A 11 -10.35 -12.94 3.84
CA SER A 11 -11.51 -12.21 3.33
C SER A 11 -11.65 -10.83 3.96
N GLU A 12 -12.41 -9.96 3.28
CA GLU A 12 -12.82 -8.64 3.79
C GLU A 12 -13.57 -8.76 5.12
N GLU A 13 -14.44 -9.77 5.27
CA GLU A 13 -15.16 -10.02 6.50
C GLU A 13 -14.22 -10.35 7.67
N GLU A 14 -13.23 -11.21 7.44
CA GLU A 14 -12.21 -11.54 8.46
C GLU A 14 -11.32 -10.34 8.79
N LEU A 15 -11.00 -9.50 7.79
CA LEU A 15 -10.22 -8.27 7.96
C LEU A 15 -10.93 -7.29 8.88
N LEU A 16 -12.20 -7.02 8.61
CA LEU A 16 -13.04 -6.13 9.40
C LEU A 16 -13.31 -6.70 10.79
N THR A 17 -13.53 -8.01 10.90
CA THR A 17 -13.73 -8.69 12.19
C THR A 17 -12.49 -8.61 13.09
N ASP A 18 -11.29 -8.84 12.54
CA ASP A 18 -10.04 -8.70 13.29
C ASP A 18 -9.81 -7.25 13.73
N LEU A 19 -10.14 -6.28 12.87
CA LEU A 19 -10.03 -4.86 13.18
C LEU A 19 -10.98 -4.45 14.32
N ASP A 20 -12.25 -4.87 14.25
CA ASP A 20 -13.25 -4.57 15.26
C ASP A 20 -12.89 -5.23 16.60
N LEU A 21 -12.41 -6.48 16.60
CA LEU A 21 -11.91 -7.15 17.81
C LEU A 21 -10.75 -6.38 18.47
N LYS A 22 -9.81 -5.88 17.66
CA LYS A 22 -8.67 -5.08 18.16
C LYS A 22 -9.11 -3.74 18.72
N GLN A 23 -10.17 -3.16 18.17
CA GLN A 23 -10.76 -1.94 18.71
C GLN A 23 -11.46 -2.23 20.05
N ASP A 24 -12.28 -3.28 20.12
CA ASP A 24 -13.07 -3.65 21.31
C ASP A 24 -12.19 -4.05 22.50
N THR A 25 -11.06 -4.69 22.23
CA THR A 25 -10.07 -5.07 23.25
C THR A 25 -9.13 -3.92 23.65
N GLY A 26 -9.21 -2.77 22.98
CA GLY A 26 -8.38 -1.61 23.22
C GLY A 26 -6.94 -1.72 22.68
N GLU A 27 -6.65 -2.73 21.85
CA GLU A 27 -5.36 -2.86 21.16
C GLU A 27 -5.13 -1.69 20.19
N ILE A 28 -6.20 -1.17 19.60
CA ILE A 28 -6.18 0.05 18.78
C ILE A 28 -7.24 1.06 19.20
N SER A 29 -6.99 2.32 18.89
CA SER A 29 -7.95 3.40 19.06
C SER A 29 -9.00 3.39 17.93
N SER A 30 -10.19 3.95 18.17
CA SER A 30 -11.19 4.17 17.11
C SER A 30 -10.65 5.01 15.96
N ARG A 31 -9.74 5.95 16.23
CA ARG A 31 -9.08 6.73 15.17
C ARG A 31 -8.27 5.81 14.27
N THR A 32 -7.44 4.94 14.85
CA THR A 32 -6.65 3.96 14.09
C THR A 32 -7.54 3.03 13.28
N ALA A 33 -8.64 2.54 13.84
CA ALA A 33 -9.58 1.68 13.11
C ALA A 33 -10.24 2.41 11.93
N ASN A 34 -10.73 3.63 12.14
CA ASN A 34 -11.34 4.44 11.08
C ASN A 34 -10.34 4.75 9.98
N SER A 35 -9.11 5.17 10.32
CA SER A 35 -8.03 5.41 9.37
C SER A 35 -7.69 4.19 8.53
N PHE A 36 -7.77 2.99 9.12
CA PHE A 36 -7.53 1.75 8.39
C PHE A 36 -8.66 1.43 7.41
N LYS A 37 -9.93 1.55 7.84
CA LYS A 37 -11.10 1.37 6.98
C LYS A 37 -11.07 2.36 5.81
N GLU A 38 -10.74 3.61 6.10
CA GLU A 38 -10.64 4.69 5.12
C GLU A 38 -9.55 4.44 4.07
N LEU A 39 -8.37 3.97 4.48
CA LEU A 39 -7.32 3.60 3.53
C LEU A 39 -7.65 2.32 2.74
N TYR A 40 -8.41 1.40 3.34
CA TYR A 40 -8.88 0.20 2.66
C TYR A 40 -9.90 0.53 1.57
N GLU A 41 -10.88 1.38 1.88
CA GLU A 41 -11.85 1.91 0.91
C GLU A 41 -11.12 2.64 -0.22
N PHE A 42 -10.19 3.54 0.13
CA PHE A 42 -9.36 4.22 -0.85
C PHE A 42 -8.59 3.25 -1.76
N ALA A 43 -7.94 2.23 -1.20
CA ALA A 43 -7.23 1.21 -1.99
C ALA A 43 -8.16 0.49 -2.98
N ARG A 44 -9.42 0.25 -2.61
CA ARG A 44 -10.41 -0.36 -3.51
C ARG A 44 -10.89 0.57 -4.62
N GLU A 45 -10.82 1.89 -4.40
CA GLU A 45 -11.21 2.89 -5.39
C GLU A 45 -10.08 3.13 -6.42
N ILE A 46 -8.84 3.21 -5.96
CA ILE A 46 -7.69 3.54 -6.82
C ILE A 46 -6.94 2.33 -7.35
N GLY A 47 -6.94 1.22 -6.62
CA GLY A 47 -6.27 -0.02 -6.99
C GLY A 47 -7.00 -0.76 -8.11
N ASP A 48 -6.24 -1.42 -8.98
CA ASP A 48 -6.79 -2.40 -9.92
C ASP A 48 -7.04 -3.75 -9.22
N ASP A 49 -6.27 -4.04 -8.15
CA ASP A 49 -6.49 -5.15 -7.23
C ASP A 49 -6.18 -4.76 -5.77
N VAL A 50 -6.91 -5.34 -4.83
CA VAL A 50 -6.66 -5.22 -3.38
C VAL A 50 -6.50 -6.61 -2.78
N THR A 51 -5.27 -6.96 -2.44
CA THR A 51 -4.97 -8.25 -1.81
C THR A 51 -4.99 -8.10 -0.28
N ILE A 52 -5.73 -8.98 0.40
CA ILE A 52 -5.73 -9.09 1.85
C ILE A 52 -4.70 -10.17 2.23
N GLY A 53 -3.75 -9.84 3.11
CA GLY A 53 -2.59 -10.70 3.34
C GLY A 53 -2.77 -11.76 4.43
N GLU A 54 -1.94 -12.79 4.32
CA GLU A 54 -2.09 -14.14 4.91
C GLU A 54 -1.73 -14.27 6.41
N ALA A 55 -1.82 -13.23 7.23
CA ALA A 55 -1.59 -13.36 8.68
C ALA A 55 -2.64 -12.57 9.47
N LYS A 56 -2.98 -13.02 10.68
CA LYS A 56 -3.89 -12.41 11.68
C LYS A 56 -3.56 -10.98 12.16
N ASN A 57 -2.97 -10.18 11.29
CA ASN A 57 -2.80 -8.76 11.43
C ASN A 57 -3.62 -8.16 10.32
N ALA A 58 -4.79 -7.57 10.61
CA ALA A 58 -5.55 -6.80 9.65
C ALA A 58 -4.61 -6.02 8.73
N ASN A 59 -4.54 -6.47 7.48
CA ASN A 59 -3.62 -5.97 6.47
C ASN A 59 -4.24 -6.08 5.08
N PHE A 60 -3.87 -5.15 4.22
CA PHE A 60 -4.21 -5.19 2.81
C PHE A 60 -3.13 -4.49 2.00
N GLN A 61 -3.13 -4.76 0.70
CA GLN A 61 -2.20 -4.22 -0.27
C GLN A 61 -2.99 -3.60 -1.42
N CYS A 62 -2.74 -2.32 -1.71
CA CYS A 62 -3.25 -1.67 -2.91
C CYS A 62 -2.31 -1.99 -4.08
N LYS A 63 -2.81 -2.59 -5.16
CA LYS A 63 -2.03 -2.90 -6.36
C LYS A 63 -2.66 -2.21 -7.57
N VAL A 64 -1.83 -1.86 -8.54
CA VAL A 64 -2.31 -1.33 -9.83
C VAL A 64 -1.55 -2.02 -10.96
N ASP A 65 -2.23 -2.31 -12.06
CA ASP A 65 -1.72 -3.07 -13.21
C ASP A 65 -0.59 -2.30 -13.90
N ALA A 66 -0.63 -0.97 -13.89
CA ALA A 66 0.46 -0.12 -14.39
C ALA A 66 1.78 -0.30 -13.60
N HIS A 67 1.77 -1.03 -12.47
CA HIS A 67 2.97 -1.44 -11.73
C HIS A 67 3.36 -2.90 -12.00
N LEU A 68 2.54 -3.68 -12.69
CA LEU A 68 2.81 -5.08 -13.02
C LEU A 68 3.62 -5.16 -14.32
N GLY A 69 4.95 -5.05 -14.23
CA GLY A 69 5.82 -5.66 -15.24
C GLY A 69 5.81 -7.20 -15.10
N ASP A 70 6.66 -7.93 -15.84
CA ASP A 70 6.83 -9.40 -15.73
C ASP A 70 7.39 -9.88 -14.35
N TYR A 71 7.34 -9.02 -13.34
CA TYR A 71 7.85 -9.28 -12.01
C TYR A 71 6.92 -10.19 -11.20
N HIS A 72 7.43 -11.38 -10.85
CA HIS A 72 6.77 -12.37 -9.99
C HIS A 72 6.66 -11.98 -8.49
N GLY A 73 7.15 -10.81 -8.07
CA GLY A 73 7.18 -10.40 -6.65
C GLY A 73 6.04 -9.49 -6.20
N ASP A 74 4.97 -9.37 -7.00
CA ASP A 74 3.65 -8.89 -6.59
C ASP A 74 3.64 -7.47 -5.95
N PRO A 75 4.00 -6.42 -6.72
CA PRO A 75 4.24 -5.10 -6.17
C PRO A 75 2.95 -4.35 -5.84
N SER A 76 2.82 -3.92 -4.59
CA SER A 76 1.76 -3.02 -4.13
C SER A 76 2.19 -1.57 -4.20
N VAL A 77 1.31 -0.62 -4.49
CA VAL A 77 1.55 0.83 -4.29
C VAL A 77 1.81 1.13 -2.82
N PHE A 78 0.97 0.56 -1.96
CA PHE A 78 1.21 0.56 -0.52
C PHE A 78 0.56 -0.67 0.13
N THR A 79 1.13 -1.05 1.27
CA THR A 79 0.63 -2.08 2.17
C THR A 79 0.34 -1.43 3.52
N ALA A 80 -0.87 -1.62 4.04
CA ALA A 80 -1.25 -1.17 5.38
C ALA A 80 -1.42 -2.37 6.31
N SER A 81 -0.97 -2.26 7.55
CA SER A 81 -1.21 -3.27 8.59
C SER A 81 -1.27 -2.67 9.98
N ILE A 82 -2.26 -3.04 10.77
CA ILE A 82 -2.48 -2.50 12.13
C ILE A 82 -1.32 -2.77 13.11
N ASN A 83 -0.65 -3.91 12.94
CA ASN A 83 0.42 -4.38 13.82
C ASN A 83 1.81 -4.31 13.16
N ARG A 84 1.89 -3.71 11.98
CA ARG A 84 3.15 -3.45 11.28
C ARG A 84 3.19 -2.00 10.79
N GLU A 85 4.15 -1.70 9.93
CA GLU A 85 4.33 -0.39 9.34
C GLU A 85 3.47 -0.27 8.07
N VAL A 86 2.99 0.94 7.77
CA VAL A 86 2.59 1.30 6.40
C VAL A 86 3.85 1.18 5.58
N GLN A 87 3.84 0.26 4.63
CA GLN A 87 4.95 0.08 3.71
C GLN A 87 4.52 0.60 2.37
N VAL A 88 5.25 1.58 1.87
CA VAL A 88 5.10 2.10 0.52
C VAL A 88 6.07 1.34 -0.36
N TRP A 89 5.59 0.77 -1.47
CA TRP A 89 6.44 -0.04 -2.35
C TRP A 89 6.29 0.43 -3.80
N PRO A 90 7.38 0.44 -4.58
CA PRO A 90 7.31 0.37 -6.02
C PRO A 90 7.39 -1.08 -6.49
N ALA A 91 6.99 -1.32 -7.74
CA ALA A 91 7.54 -2.46 -8.48
C ALA A 91 9.07 -2.37 -8.50
N ARG A 92 9.74 -3.52 -8.39
CA ARG A 92 11.21 -3.59 -8.29
C ARG A 92 11.84 -2.66 -9.33
N MET A 93 12.54 -1.64 -8.85
CA MET A 93 13.32 -0.73 -9.69
C MET A 93 14.24 -1.61 -10.56
N PRO A 94 14.14 -1.55 -11.90
CA PRO A 94 15.04 -2.29 -12.75
C PRO A 94 16.45 -1.80 -12.41
N MET A 95 17.25 -2.65 -11.78
CA MET A 95 18.67 -2.36 -11.64
C MET A 95 19.30 -2.54 -13.03
N ASP A 96 20.42 -1.88 -13.30
CA ASP A 96 21.15 -1.94 -14.59
C ASP A 96 21.52 -3.38 -15.06
N HIS A 97 21.26 -4.41 -14.24
CA HIS A 97 21.63 -5.80 -14.44
C HIS A 97 20.42 -6.76 -14.57
N ASP A 98 19.18 -6.26 -14.43
CA ASP A 98 17.99 -7.09 -14.54
C ASP A 98 17.54 -7.18 -16.01
N SER A 99 18.14 -8.10 -16.77
CA SER A 99 17.83 -8.31 -18.21
C SER A 99 16.48 -8.97 -18.50
N ASP A 100 15.83 -9.47 -17.44
CA ASP A 100 14.65 -10.35 -17.53
C ASP A 100 13.38 -9.72 -16.92
N LEU A 101 13.42 -8.42 -16.61
CA LEU A 101 12.23 -7.67 -16.18
C LEU A 101 11.71 -6.89 -17.38
N ASP A 102 10.51 -7.23 -17.86
CA ASP A 102 9.82 -6.37 -18.82
C ASP A 102 9.74 -4.95 -18.26
N ALA A 103 10.14 -4.00 -19.10
CA ALA A 103 10.31 -2.60 -18.73
C ALA A 103 8.99 -2.06 -18.16
N VAL A 104 9.00 -1.68 -16.89
CA VAL A 104 7.89 -0.95 -16.31
C VAL A 104 7.80 0.41 -17.03
N PRO A 105 6.61 0.84 -17.51
CA PRO A 105 6.49 2.00 -18.40
C PRO A 105 6.77 3.35 -17.71
N TRP A 106 6.92 3.39 -16.38
CA TRP A 106 7.26 4.60 -15.61
C TRP A 106 8.72 4.63 -15.17
N ALA A 107 9.25 5.85 -14.97
CA ALA A 107 10.66 6.07 -14.68
C ALA A 107 10.93 5.96 -13.17
N ALA A 108 12.14 5.54 -12.78
CA ALA A 108 12.56 5.50 -11.38
C ALA A 108 12.42 6.86 -10.67
N GLU A 109 12.47 7.95 -11.43
CA GLU A 109 12.28 9.32 -10.96
C GLU A 109 10.88 9.57 -10.38
N ASP A 110 9.83 9.00 -10.98
CA ASP A 110 8.44 9.16 -10.52
C ASP A 110 8.26 8.50 -9.14
N TYR A 111 8.91 7.35 -8.93
CA TYR A 111 8.93 6.70 -7.63
C TYR A 111 9.68 7.51 -6.59
N HIS A 112 10.86 8.04 -6.93
CA HIS A 112 11.60 8.89 -6.00
C HIS A 112 10.84 10.17 -5.67
N GLU A 113 10.03 10.69 -6.59
CA GLU A 113 9.11 11.79 -6.32
C GLU A 113 8.02 11.37 -5.33
N TYR A 114 7.37 10.22 -5.55
CA TYR A 114 6.41 9.66 -4.62
C TYR A 114 6.99 9.43 -3.21
N GLU A 115 8.18 8.82 -3.08
CA GLU A 115 8.89 8.67 -1.81
C GLU A 115 9.19 10.01 -1.14
N ARG A 116 9.67 11.00 -1.92
CA ARG A 116 9.96 12.33 -1.39
C ARG A 116 8.68 12.98 -0.87
N ASN A 117 7.59 12.93 -1.64
CA ASN A 117 6.30 13.48 -1.26
C ASN A 117 5.77 12.79 0.00
N PHE A 118 5.88 11.46 0.09
CA PHE A 118 5.57 10.71 1.31
C PHE A 118 6.41 11.17 2.51
N GLN A 119 7.72 11.34 2.34
CA GLN A 119 8.61 11.82 3.40
C GLN A 119 8.34 13.28 3.82
N THR A 120 7.70 14.08 2.98
CA THR A 120 7.30 15.45 3.32
C THR A 120 6.02 15.52 4.16
N LEU A 121 5.25 14.43 4.22
CA LEU A 121 4.02 14.38 5.00
C LEU A 121 4.31 14.64 6.48
N ARG A 122 3.48 15.49 7.08
CA ARG A 122 3.62 15.81 8.49
C ARG A 122 3.48 14.55 9.33
N GLY A 123 4.45 14.29 10.19
CA GLY A 123 4.44 13.13 11.08
C GLY A 123 5.23 11.92 10.58
N ILE A 124 5.72 11.96 9.34
CA ILE A 124 6.68 10.99 8.81
C ILE A 124 8.11 11.39 9.23
N PRO A 125 8.91 10.48 9.83
CA PRO A 125 10.32 10.76 10.11
C PRO A 125 11.12 10.94 8.82
N GLN A 126 12.10 11.85 8.84
CA GLN A 126 12.96 12.09 7.68
C GLN A 126 13.69 10.80 7.26
N GLY A 127 13.62 10.46 5.98
CA GLY A 127 14.23 9.26 5.40
C GLY A 127 13.48 7.95 5.70
N ALA A 128 12.30 8.01 6.33
CA ALA A 128 11.47 6.83 6.53
C ALA A 128 10.75 6.47 5.22
N THR A 129 10.84 5.20 4.84
CA THR A 129 10.03 4.59 3.77
C THR A 129 8.83 3.81 4.33
N ALA A 130 8.80 3.64 5.65
CA ALA A 130 7.72 2.97 6.35
C ALA A 130 7.51 3.59 7.75
N VAL A 131 6.28 3.54 8.24
CA VAL A 131 5.92 4.04 9.58
C VAL A 131 4.86 3.17 10.24
N ASN A 132 4.98 2.93 11.55
CA ASN A 132 3.99 2.17 12.30
C ASN A 132 2.56 2.73 12.09
N PHE A 133 1.59 1.88 11.76
CA PHE A 133 0.25 2.34 11.39
C PHE A 133 -0.46 3.13 12.50
N LYS A 134 -0.28 2.75 13.78
CA LYS A 134 -0.87 3.50 14.91
C LYS A 134 -0.27 4.90 15.02
N THR A 135 1.01 5.04 14.71
CA THR A 135 1.70 6.35 14.63
C THR A 135 1.25 7.13 13.41
N PHE A 136 1.15 6.47 12.24
CA PHE A 136 0.65 7.06 11.01
C PHE A 136 -0.76 7.65 11.22
N ALA A 137 -1.71 6.83 11.66
CA ALA A 137 -3.09 7.24 11.88
C ALA A 137 -3.26 8.37 12.91
N SER A 138 -2.29 8.57 13.82
CA SER A 138 -2.35 9.63 14.83
C SER A 138 -1.66 10.93 14.42
N LYS A 139 -0.66 10.87 13.54
CA LYS A 139 0.22 12.01 13.23
C LYS A 139 0.13 12.50 11.79
N VAL A 140 -0.22 11.62 10.86
CA VAL A 140 -0.29 11.91 9.43
C VAL A 140 -1.70 12.34 9.08
N ASP A 141 -1.80 13.31 8.17
CA ASP A 141 -3.06 13.65 7.52
C ASP A 141 -3.31 12.62 6.40
N ILE A 142 -4.41 11.88 6.54
CA ILE A 142 -4.73 10.78 5.63
C ILE A 142 -5.11 11.31 4.25
N GLU A 143 -5.73 12.49 4.18
CA GLU A 143 -6.11 13.10 2.90
C GLU A 143 -4.87 13.57 2.13
N GLU A 144 -3.85 14.09 2.83
CA GLU A 144 -2.56 14.41 2.21
C GLU A 144 -1.87 13.14 1.69
N PHE A 145 -1.89 12.05 2.47
CA PHE A 145 -1.33 10.77 2.00
C PHE A 145 -2.06 10.23 0.77
N LYS A 146 -3.41 10.23 0.76
CA LYS A 146 -4.21 9.80 -0.39
C LYS A 146 -3.85 10.59 -1.64
N SER A 147 -3.76 11.92 -1.53
CA SER A 147 -3.41 12.80 -2.65
C SER A 147 -2.05 12.43 -3.26
N VAL A 148 -1.05 12.14 -2.42
CA VAL A 148 0.28 11.71 -2.86
C VAL A 148 0.23 10.36 -3.59
N VAL A 149 -0.61 9.42 -3.13
CA VAL A 149 -0.81 8.12 -3.79
C VAL A 149 -1.57 8.27 -5.11
N GLU A 150 -2.62 9.09 -5.15
CA GLU A 150 -3.41 9.33 -6.37
C GLU A 150 -2.56 9.93 -7.49
N GLU A 151 -1.73 10.93 -7.17
CA GLU A 151 -0.83 11.56 -8.13
C GLU A 151 0.14 10.54 -8.75
N PHE A 152 0.70 9.67 -7.92
CA PHE A 152 1.59 8.62 -8.38
C PHE A 152 0.87 7.58 -9.26
N VAL A 153 -0.29 7.08 -8.84
CA VAL A 153 -1.11 6.13 -9.62
C VAL A 153 -1.54 6.73 -10.95
N ALA A 154 -1.95 8.00 -10.97
CA ALA A 154 -2.32 8.71 -12.20
C ALA A 154 -1.14 8.80 -13.17
N THR A 155 0.05 9.14 -12.67
CA THR A 155 1.29 9.20 -13.45
C THR A 155 1.61 7.84 -14.07
N CYS A 156 1.52 6.75 -13.31
CA CYS A 156 1.76 5.40 -13.82
C CYS A 156 0.76 5.02 -14.92
N ARG A 157 -0.53 5.27 -14.71
CA ARG A 157 -1.58 4.96 -15.70
C ARG A 157 -1.49 5.81 -16.97
N GLU A 158 -0.95 7.03 -16.89
CA GLU A 158 -0.72 7.86 -18.07
C GLU A 158 0.41 7.30 -18.94
N LYS A 159 1.53 6.93 -18.32
CA LYS A 159 2.71 6.40 -19.04
C LYS A 159 2.47 5.01 -19.65
N ASP A 160 1.72 4.16 -18.96
CA ASP A 160 1.28 2.88 -19.50
C ASP A 160 0.47 3.03 -20.81
N ARG A 161 -0.48 3.98 -20.82
CA ARG A 161 -1.27 4.30 -22.03
C ARG A 161 -0.41 4.80 -23.18
N GLN A 162 0.61 5.63 -22.93
CA GLN A 162 1.52 6.13 -23.96
C GLN A 162 2.43 5.04 -24.55
N THR A 163 2.62 3.92 -23.86
CA THR A 163 3.46 2.81 -24.32
C THR A 163 2.68 1.80 -25.18
N THR A 164 1.34 1.85 -25.14
CA THR A 164 0.44 0.92 -25.85
C THR A 164 -0.05 1.47 -27.21
N GLU A 165 0.19 2.76 -27.51
CA GLU A 165 -0.13 3.44 -28.78
C GLU A 165 1.01 3.38 -29.81
#